data_AF-A0A8H1LMQ0-F1
#
_entry.id   AF-A0A8H1LMQ0-F1
#
_cell.length_a   1.000
_cell.length_b   1.000
_cell.length_c   1.000
_cell.angle_alpha   90.00
_cell.angle_beta   90.00
_cell.angle_gamma   90.00
#
_symmetry.space_group_name_H-M   'P 1'
#
loop_
_entity.id
_entity.type
_entity.pdbx_description
1 polymer ?
#
loop_
_entity_poly.entity_id
_entity_poly.type
_entity_poly.pdbx_seq_one_letter_code
_entity_poly.pdbx_strand_id
1 'polypeptide(L)'
;MKLDREDTLLNHGNIHCNVIVDGKTVFIATQTWRDRGNSALSMAMIQPEMEPEILHGGWHFQYSEKGAAMRVDCRTPKKPGRDLFAIPRIPGPQKPDVADVKAFTKNYAKGVAQSDQCRR
;
A
#
# COMPACT_ATOMS: atom_id res chain seq x y z
N MET A 1 -8.52 -21.27 -28.26
CA MET A 1 -8.84 -21.24 -26.82
C MET A 1 -8.01 -20.13 -26.18
N LYS A 2 -8.56 -18.92 -26.06
CA LYS A 2 -7.89 -17.80 -25.38
C LYS A 2 -7.99 -18.08 -23.89
N LEU A 3 -6.84 -18.26 -23.22
CA LEU A 3 -6.79 -18.19 -21.77
C LEU A 3 -6.93 -16.73 -21.38
N ASP A 4 -8.17 -16.30 -21.19
CA ASP A 4 -8.47 -15.11 -20.41
C ASP A 4 -8.16 -15.48 -18.95
N ARG A 5 -6.88 -15.37 -18.56
CA ARG A 5 -6.53 -15.22 -17.15
C ARG A 5 -7.09 -13.87 -16.73
N GLU A 6 -8.34 -13.86 -16.28
CA GLU A 6 -8.81 -12.80 -15.40
C GLU A 6 -7.84 -12.75 -14.23
N ASP A 7 -7.01 -11.73 -14.23
CA ASP A 7 -6.06 -11.45 -13.16
C ASP A 7 -6.88 -11.05 -11.93
N THR A 8 -7.20 -12.05 -11.11
CA THR A 8 -8.07 -11.94 -9.92
C THR A 8 -7.54 -10.94 -8.89
N LEU A 9 -6.32 -10.42 -9.07
CA LEU A 9 -5.71 -9.37 -8.25
C LEU A 9 -6.21 -7.94 -8.55
N LEU A 10 -6.88 -7.70 -9.69
CA LEU A 10 -7.27 -6.35 -10.15
C LEU A 10 -8.72 -5.95 -9.81
N ASN A 11 -9.62 -6.89 -9.52
CA ASN A 11 -11.05 -6.61 -9.26
C ASN A 11 -11.37 -6.20 -7.81
N HIS A 12 -10.40 -5.67 -7.05
CA HIS A 12 -10.57 -5.32 -5.64
C HIS A 12 -10.51 -3.83 -5.32
N GLY A 13 -10.91 -2.94 -6.24
CA GLY A 13 -11.05 -1.51 -5.93
C GLY A 13 -9.74 -0.91 -5.44
N ASN A 14 -8.67 -1.12 -6.22
CA ASN A 14 -7.36 -0.56 -5.96
C ASN A 14 -7.32 0.88 -6.46
N ILE A 15 -6.92 1.83 -5.60
CA ILE A 15 -6.61 3.20 -6.00
C ILE A 15 -5.11 3.32 -6.10
N HIS A 16 -4.60 3.84 -7.21
CA HIS A 16 -3.17 4.11 -7.43
C HIS A 16 -2.99 5.59 -7.73
N CYS A 17 -2.22 6.27 -6.89
CA CYS A 17 -1.80 7.66 -7.10
C CYS A 17 -0.31 7.68 -7.45
N ASN A 18 0.04 8.30 -8.57
CA ASN A 18 1.42 8.40 -9.04
C ASN A 18 1.88 9.86 -9.00
N VAL A 19 3.11 10.08 -8.52
CA VAL A 19 3.82 11.35 -8.72
C VAL A 19 4.87 11.14 -9.80
N ILE A 20 4.80 11.98 -10.83
CA ILE A 20 5.67 11.90 -12.00
C ILE A 20 6.46 13.22 -12.07
N VAL A 21 7.78 13.11 -12.18
CA VAL A 21 8.71 14.22 -12.34
C VAL A 21 9.58 13.92 -13.54
N ASP A 22 9.67 14.85 -14.50
CA ASP A 22 10.44 14.70 -15.73
C ASP A 22 10.14 13.39 -16.49
N GLY A 23 8.86 13.03 -16.55
CA GLY A 23 8.39 11.80 -17.21
C GLY A 23 8.70 10.50 -16.47
N LYS A 24 9.27 10.55 -15.27
CA LYS A 24 9.59 9.39 -14.44
C LYS A 24 8.70 9.32 -13.21
N THR A 25 8.13 8.15 -12.93
CA THR A 25 7.41 7.91 -11.67
C THR A 25 8.42 7.91 -10.52
N VAL A 26 8.25 8.83 -9.58
CA VAL A 26 9.14 8.97 -8.41
C VAL A 26 8.49 8.49 -7.12
N PHE A 27 7.15 8.37 -7.11
CA PHE A 27 6.40 7.94 -5.95
C PHE A 27 5.07 7.33 -6.39
N ILE A 28 4.66 6.24 -5.73
CA ILE A 28 3.38 5.58 -5.93
C ILE A 28 2.72 5.41 -4.58
N ALA A 29 1.45 5.79 -4.45
CA ALA A 29 0.64 5.52 -3.27
C ALA A 29 -0.56 4.65 -3.66
N THR A 30 -0.62 3.44 -3.13
CA THR A 30 -1.71 2.50 -3.39
C THR A 30 -2.64 2.42 -2.18
N GLN A 31 -3.95 2.32 -2.44
CA GLN A 31 -4.96 1.89 -1.47
C GLN A 31 -5.56 0.59 -1.97
N THR A 32 -5.62 -0.44 -1.13
CA THR A 32 -6.06 -1.76 -1.59
C THR A 32 -6.84 -2.52 -0.54
N TRP A 33 -7.96 -3.11 -0.96
CA TRP A 33 -8.77 -3.99 -0.12
C TRP A 33 -8.29 -5.44 -0.23
N ARG A 34 -8.19 -6.11 0.90
CA ARG A 34 -7.81 -7.52 1.00
C ARG A 34 -8.71 -8.25 1.97
N ASP A 35 -8.74 -9.57 1.84
CA ASP A 35 -9.45 -10.40 2.80
C ASP A 35 -8.80 -10.26 4.19
N ARG A 36 -9.62 -10.31 5.24
CA ARG A 36 -9.15 -10.22 6.62
C ARG A 36 -8.08 -11.28 6.90
N GLY A 37 -7.11 -10.91 7.73
CA GLY A 37 -6.00 -11.80 8.09
C GLY A 37 -4.79 -11.67 7.17
N ASN A 38 -4.86 -10.89 6.10
CA ASN A 38 -3.66 -10.41 5.42
C ASN A 38 -2.83 -9.51 6.36
N SER A 39 -1.51 -9.65 6.30
CA SER A 39 -0.59 -8.83 7.08
C SER A 39 -0.01 -7.70 6.23
N ALA A 40 0.52 -6.67 6.89
CA ALA A 40 1.33 -5.68 6.18
C ALA A 40 2.54 -6.30 5.49
N LEU A 41 3.07 -7.42 6.01
CA LEU A 41 4.19 -8.13 5.40
C LEU A 41 3.81 -8.76 4.06
N SER A 42 2.66 -9.46 4.00
CA SER A 42 2.21 -10.02 2.72
C SER A 42 1.92 -8.93 1.69
N MET A 43 1.49 -7.74 2.12
CA MET A 43 1.28 -6.60 1.23
C MET A 43 2.56 -5.91 0.78
N ALA A 44 3.60 -5.90 1.62
CA ALA A 44 4.89 -5.33 1.29
C ALA A 44 5.64 -6.23 0.30
N MET A 45 5.70 -7.55 0.55
CA MET A 45 6.49 -8.52 -0.24
C MET A 45 6.04 -8.66 -1.70
N ILE A 46 4.80 -8.29 -2.03
CA ILE A 46 4.32 -8.31 -3.42
C ILE A 46 4.73 -7.07 -4.21
N GLN A 47 5.41 -6.11 -3.58
CA GLN A 47 5.83 -4.87 -4.23
C GLN A 47 7.28 -4.98 -4.68
N PRO A 48 7.61 -4.60 -5.92
CA PRO A 48 8.97 -4.73 -6.47
C PRO A 48 10.06 -4.06 -5.63
N GLU A 49 9.73 -2.99 -4.92
CA GLU A 49 10.70 -2.18 -4.17
C GLU A 49 10.86 -2.63 -2.70
N MET A 50 10.16 -3.68 -2.26
CA MET A 50 10.11 -4.10 -0.86
C MET A 50 10.47 -5.58 -0.71
N GLU A 51 11.77 -5.86 -0.74
CA GLU A 51 12.32 -7.19 -0.51
C GLU A 51 12.17 -7.63 0.96
N PRO A 52 11.88 -8.90 1.25
CA PRO A 52 11.66 -9.39 2.62
C PRO A 52 12.78 -9.08 3.60
N GLU A 53 14.03 -9.13 3.15
CA GLU A 53 15.24 -9.04 3.96
C GLU A 53 15.48 -7.62 4.51
N ILE A 54 14.93 -6.61 3.84
CA ILE A 54 15.07 -5.19 4.20
C ILE A 54 13.81 -4.63 4.88
N LEU A 55 12.79 -5.46 5.08
CA LEU A 55 11.56 -5.05 5.74
C LEU A 55 11.68 -5.12 7.25
N HIS A 56 11.17 -4.09 7.90
CA HIS A 56 11.09 -3.97 9.34
C HIS A 56 9.67 -3.65 9.77
N GLY A 57 9.30 -4.06 10.98
CA GLY A 57 8.02 -3.73 11.59
C GLY A 57 7.28 -4.97 12.09
N GLY A 58 5.94 -4.90 12.05
CA GLY A 58 5.07 -5.94 12.61
C GLY A 58 3.85 -6.21 11.73
N TRP A 59 2.86 -6.89 12.32
CA TRP A 59 1.70 -7.39 11.58
C TRP A 59 0.90 -6.31 10.84
N HIS A 60 0.77 -5.11 11.42
CA HIS A 60 -0.06 -4.03 10.88
C HIS A 60 0.72 -2.97 10.10
N PHE A 61 2.05 -2.99 10.17
CA PHE A 61 2.89 -1.99 9.56
C PHE A 61 4.28 -2.56 9.26
N GLN A 62 4.66 -2.54 7.99
CA GLN A 62 5.97 -2.95 7.49
C GLN A 62 6.56 -1.79 6.68
N TYR A 63 7.86 -1.60 6.76
CA TYR A 63 8.54 -0.50 6.10
C TYR A 63 9.99 -0.85 5.75
N SER A 64 10.50 -0.19 4.73
CA SER A 64 11.91 -0.14 4.34
C SER A 64 12.25 1.29 3.88
N GLU A 65 13.47 1.52 3.39
CA GLU A 65 13.85 2.77 2.73
C GLU A 65 13.04 3.04 1.44
N LYS A 66 12.48 2.01 0.81
CA LYS A 66 11.85 2.14 -0.52
C LYS A 66 10.33 2.13 -0.49
N GLY A 67 9.73 1.88 0.66
CA GLY A 67 8.29 1.89 0.78
C GLY A 67 7.83 1.35 2.11
N ALA A 68 6.51 1.25 2.23
CA ALA A 68 5.87 0.64 3.38
C ALA A 68 4.49 0.11 3.01
N ALA A 69 3.98 -0.78 3.86
CA ALA A 69 2.59 -1.20 3.84
C ALA A 69 2.01 -1.03 5.23
N MET A 70 0.88 -0.34 5.33
CA MET A 70 0.19 -0.09 6.60
C MET A 70 -1.29 -0.44 6.48
N ARG A 71 -1.80 -1.23 7.43
CA ARG A 71 -3.25 -1.44 7.56
C ARG A 71 -3.88 -0.14 8.03
N VAL A 72 -4.92 0.29 7.33
CA VAL A 72 -5.70 1.48 7.64
C VAL A 72 -6.70 1.15 8.75
N ASP A 73 -6.72 1.96 9.80
CA ASP A 73 -7.75 1.88 10.83
C ASP A 73 -9.04 2.52 10.33
N CYS A 74 -10.00 1.67 9.98
CA CYS A 74 -11.20 2.04 9.23
C CYS A 74 -12.45 1.64 10.03
N ARG A 75 -13.06 2.61 10.73
CA ARG A 75 -14.23 2.35 11.61
C ARG A 75 -15.45 1.86 10.84
N THR A 76 -15.67 2.42 9.64
CA THR A 76 -16.82 2.13 8.78
C THR A 76 -16.33 1.77 7.38
N PRO A 77 -15.76 0.58 7.18
CA PRO A 77 -15.16 0.21 5.90
C PRO A 77 -16.22 0.09 4.82
N LYS A 78 -15.96 0.71 3.66
CA LYS A 78 -16.80 0.61 2.45
C LYS A 78 -16.97 -0.84 1.98
N LYS A 79 -15.98 -1.70 2.26
CA LYS A 79 -16.06 -3.16 2.06
C LYS A 79 -16.05 -3.87 3.43
N PRO A 80 -17.22 -4.11 4.04
CA PRO A 80 -17.30 -4.88 5.28
C PRO A 80 -16.62 -6.25 5.14
N GLY A 81 -15.97 -6.71 6.21
CA GLY A 81 -15.28 -8.01 6.21
C GLY A 81 -13.92 -8.03 5.52
N ARG A 82 -13.43 -6.88 5.00
CA ARG A 82 -12.11 -6.73 4.38
C ARG A 82 -11.24 -5.72 5.12
N ASP A 83 -9.93 -5.85 4.94
CA ASP A 83 -8.93 -4.94 5.45
C ASP A 83 -8.44 -4.02 4.34
N LEU A 84 -8.31 -2.73 4.65
CA LEU A 84 -7.76 -1.73 3.75
C LEU A 84 -6.29 -1.48 4.09
N PHE A 85 -5.44 -1.44 3.06
CA PHE A 85 -4.02 -1.15 3.20
C PHE A 85 -3.64 0.09 2.40
N ALA A 86 -2.76 0.90 2.99
CA ALA A 86 -2.10 2.03 2.35
C ALA A 86 -0.62 1.64 2.09
N ILE A 87 -0.19 1.75 0.84
CA ILE A 87 1.11 1.23 0.38
C ILE A 87 1.84 2.31 -0.45
N PRO A 88 2.62 3.19 0.19
CA PRO A 88 3.54 4.09 -0.51
C PRO A 88 4.84 3.38 -0.93
N ARG A 89 5.34 3.71 -2.13
CA ARG A 89 6.54 3.10 -2.75
C ARG A 89 7.32 4.12 -3.58
N ILE A 90 8.64 3.91 -3.65
CA ILE A 90 9.59 4.81 -4.31
C ILE A 90 10.38 3.99 -5.35
N PRO A 91 9.87 3.86 -6.60
CA PRO A 91 10.45 3.01 -7.64
C PRO A 91 11.78 3.52 -8.21
N GLY A 92 12.16 4.77 -7.96
CA GLY A 92 13.36 5.37 -8.52
C GLY A 92 14.63 5.17 -7.68
N PRO A 93 15.77 5.76 -8.11
CA PRO A 93 17.07 5.61 -7.45
C PRO A 93 17.19 6.38 -6.13
N GLN A 94 16.15 7.13 -5.73
CA GLN A 94 16.16 7.97 -4.53
C GLN A 94 16.37 7.13 -3.27
N LYS A 95 17.09 7.69 -2.29
CA LYS A 95 17.37 7.06 -0.99
C LYS A 95 16.81 7.95 0.12
N PRO A 96 15.50 7.88 0.39
CA PRO A 96 14.89 8.67 1.46
C PRO A 96 15.33 8.13 2.84
N ASP A 97 15.14 8.92 3.88
CA ASP A 97 15.25 8.42 5.25
C ASP A 97 14.08 7.46 5.55
N VAL A 98 14.37 6.32 6.16
CA VAL A 98 13.36 5.38 6.67
C VAL A 98 12.37 6.07 7.61
N ALA A 99 12.85 7.02 8.43
CA ALA A 99 12.00 7.80 9.33
C ALA A 99 10.93 8.58 8.55
N ASP A 100 11.28 9.16 7.40
CA ASP A 100 10.38 9.92 6.54
C ASP A 100 9.36 9.00 5.86
N VAL A 101 9.81 7.86 5.33
CA VAL A 101 8.91 6.84 4.75
C VAL A 101 7.89 6.39 5.80
N LYS A 102 8.33 6.16 7.04
CA LYS A 102 7.44 5.77 8.14
C LYS A 102 6.44 6.87 8.48
N ALA A 103 6.91 8.11 8.62
CA ALA A 103 6.07 9.25 8.98
C ALA A 103 5.03 9.52 7.88
N PHE A 104 5.47 9.55 6.63
CA PHE A 104 4.60 9.70 5.46
C PHE A 104 3.52 8.61 5.45
N THR A 105 3.92 7.34 5.60
CA THR A 105 2.96 6.21 5.51
C THR A 105 1.90 6.29 6.59
N LYS A 106 2.28 6.63 7.83
CA LYS A 106 1.34 6.82 8.92
C LYS A 106 0.35 7.95 8.64
N ASN A 107 0.84 9.07 8.10
CA ASN A 107 -0.01 10.21 7.76
C ASN A 107 -0.92 9.90 6.57
N TYR A 108 -0.41 9.21 5.55
CA TYR A 108 -1.20 8.77 4.41
C TYR A 108 -2.30 7.80 4.86
N ALA A 109 -1.98 6.80 5.68
CA ALA A 109 -2.98 5.86 6.22
C ALA A 109 -4.05 6.58 7.05
N LYS A 110 -3.69 7.59 7.86
CA LYS A 110 -4.67 8.45 8.57
C LYS A 110 -5.56 9.22 7.60
N GLY A 111 -5.00 9.77 6.52
CA GLY A 111 -5.78 10.43 5.47
C GLY A 111 -6.74 9.47 4.78
N VAL A 112 -6.28 8.25 4.45
CA VAL A 112 -7.14 7.20 3.87
C VAL A 112 -8.27 6.82 4.84
N ALA A 113 -8.00 6.73 6.15
CA ALA A 113 -9.02 6.48 7.17
C ALA A 113 -10.13 7.55 7.23
N GLN A 114 -9.86 8.76 6.73
CA GLN A 114 -10.82 9.85 6.65
C GLN A 114 -11.52 9.94 5.30
N SER A 115 -11.10 9.15 4.30
CA SER A 115 -11.64 9.14 2.95
C SER A 115 -12.94 8.34 2.83
N ASP A 116 -13.56 8.41 1.65
CA ASP A 116 -14.76 7.62 1.31
C ASP A 116 -14.54 6.10 1.32
N GLN A 117 -13.29 5.62 1.40
CA GLN A 117 -13.03 4.20 1.64
C GLN A 117 -13.45 3.76 3.06
N CYS A 118 -13.53 4.70 4.00
CA CYS A 118 -13.86 4.47 5.40
C CYS A 118 -15.15 5.16 5.85
N ARG A 119 -15.99 5.52 4.88
CA ARG A 119 -17.36 6.00 5.07
C ARG A 119 -18.29 5.08 4.30
N ARG A 120 -19.36 4.63 4.96
CA ARG A 120 -20.40 3.80 4.35
C ARG A 120 -21.57 4.66 3.94
#